data_AF-A0A229TJ05-F1
#
_entry.id   AF-A0A229TJ05-F1
#
_cell.length_a   1.000
_cell.length_b   1.000
_cell.length_c   1.000
_cell.angle_alpha   90.00
_cell.angle_beta   90.00
_cell.angle_gamma   90.00
#
_symmetry.space_group_name_H-M   'P 1'
#
loop_
_entity.id
_entity.type
_entity.pdbx_description
1 polymer ?
#
loop_
_entity_poly.entity_id
_entity_poly.type
_entity_poly.pdbx_seq_one_letter_code
_entity_poly.pdbx_strand_id
1 'polypeptide(L)'
;MNISEDELEQRLRALFADERLDLPPPPGAGTVIVAGARRRRRRRHAVLAAAGVTAAVVAVSGGLTVIRLHAEDGTAVMSADGTESSVKPPENLTAGRAPETSAPEPASTQSIQVSAPPDSPTSIPRRPSATQKPSTLPAVSSGPLLAADGFGKLKLGMSEAEVTAQAVALSDPEAGASCTVYKAQGSGLPASASVVISKAVGLVVVTPDVVAHTAEGIGAGATKDQVLAAYPTAKAETGGVVAPASAAAQYHFKLGETGVVQTSLMSVDQDCAG
;
A
#
# COMPACT_ATOMS: atom_id res chain seq x y z
N MET A 1 55.54 -11.40 2.98
CA MET A 1 56.15 -11.40 1.64
C MET A 1 55.35 -10.41 0.81
N ASN A 2 56.00 -9.46 0.16
CA ASN A 2 55.30 -8.48 -0.67
C ASN A 2 55.41 -8.96 -2.12
N ILE A 3 54.27 -9.27 -2.73
CA ILE A 3 54.14 -9.55 -4.16
C ILE A 3 54.31 -8.21 -4.91
N SER A 4 55.04 -8.19 -6.02
CA SER A 4 55.15 -6.99 -6.85
C SER A 4 53.89 -6.80 -7.71
N GLU A 5 53.63 -5.56 -8.13
CA GLU A 5 52.47 -5.25 -8.98
C GLU A 5 52.54 -6.02 -10.32
N ASP A 6 53.75 -6.22 -10.87
CA ASP A 6 53.96 -7.04 -12.07
C ASP A 6 53.59 -8.52 -11.85
N GLU A 7 53.96 -9.12 -10.71
CA GLU A 7 53.59 -10.51 -10.38
C GLU A 7 52.07 -10.64 -10.16
N LEU A 8 51.44 -9.62 -9.57
CA LEU A 8 49.99 -9.56 -9.40
C LEU A 8 49.27 -9.44 -10.75
N GLU A 9 49.71 -8.56 -11.64
CA GLU A 9 49.19 -8.45 -13.00
C GLU A 9 49.34 -9.78 -13.77
N GLN A 10 50.50 -10.42 -13.68
CA GLN A 10 50.76 -11.70 -14.34
C GLN A 10 49.84 -12.80 -13.80
N ARG A 11 49.59 -12.84 -12.48
CA ARG A 11 48.62 -13.76 -11.86
C ARG A 11 47.19 -13.47 -12.29
N LEU A 12 46.76 -12.21 -12.32
CA LEU A 12 45.41 -11.83 -12.74
C LEU A 12 45.18 -12.16 -14.21
N ARG A 13 46.15 -11.85 -15.08
CA ARG A 13 46.12 -12.16 -16.52
C ARG A 13 46.11 -13.67 -16.78
N ALA A 14 46.72 -14.48 -15.91
CA ALA A 14 46.62 -15.95 -15.95
C ALA A 14 45.27 -16.48 -15.43
N LEU A 15 44.70 -15.88 -14.37
CA LEU A 15 43.38 -16.27 -13.84
C LEU A 15 42.25 -15.94 -14.82
N PHE A 16 42.25 -14.75 -15.43
CA PHE A 16 41.28 -14.36 -16.46
C PHE A 16 41.49 -15.06 -17.82
N ALA A 17 42.47 -15.96 -17.94
CA ALA A 17 42.66 -16.84 -19.09
C ALA A 17 42.25 -18.30 -18.82
N ASP A 18 41.67 -18.61 -17.64
CA ASP A 18 41.08 -19.91 -17.34
C ASP A 18 39.66 -19.97 -17.93
N GLU A 19 39.45 -20.78 -18.98
CA GLU A 19 38.13 -21.03 -19.60
C GLU A 19 37.06 -21.51 -18.59
N ARG A 20 37.47 -21.97 -17.39
CA ARG A 20 36.54 -22.35 -16.31
C ARG A 20 35.90 -21.15 -15.61
N LEU A 21 36.37 -19.93 -15.85
CA LEU A 21 35.74 -18.67 -15.42
C LEU A 21 34.87 -18.04 -16.51
N ASP A 22 34.92 -18.52 -17.76
CA ASP A 22 33.98 -18.12 -18.81
C ASP A 22 32.58 -18.68 -18.51
N LEU A 23 31.81 -17.92 -17.75
CA LEU A 23 30.38 -18.14 -17.56
C LEU A 23 29.64 -17.64 -18.82
N PRO A 24 29.16 -18.52 -19.73
CA PRO A 24 28.46 -18.08 -20.92
C PRO A 24 27.18 -17.33 -20.50
N PRO A 25 26.88 -16.16 -21.10
CA PRO A 25 25.68 -15.41 -20.75
C PRO A 25 24.44 -16.26 -21.01
N PRO A 26 23.48 -16.34 -20.05
CA PRO A 26 22.33 -17.21 -20.20
C PRO A 26 21.50 -16.80 -21.43
N PRO A 27 20.88 -17.76 -22.14
CA PRO A 27 20.12 -17.47 -23.35
C PRO A 27 19.01 -16.45 -23.04
N GLY A 28 19.04 -15.31 -23.73
CA GLY A 28 18.15 -14.18 -23.48
C GLY A 28 18.72 -13.05 -22.60
N ALA A 29 19.96 -13.14 -22.09
CA ALA A 29 20.58 -12.06 -21.31
C ALA A 29 20.48 -10.68 -22.01
N GLY A 30 20.73 -10.63 -23.32
CA GLY A 30 20.58 -9.41 -24.13
C GLY A 30 19.15 -8.86 -24.17
N THR A 31 18.12 -9.71 -24.25
CA THR A 31 16.71 -9.23 -24.26
C THR A 31 16.27 -8.76 -22.87
N VAL A 32 16.74 -9.41 -21.80
CA VAL A 32 16.52 -8.96 -20.40
C VAL A 32 17.18 -7.60 -20.15
N ILE A 33 18.44 -7.41 -20.56
CA ILE A 33 19.16 -6.13 -20.44
C ILE A 33 18.43 -5.03 -21.22
N VAL A 34 18.04 -5.28 -22.48
CA VAL A 34 17.28 -4.32 -23.31
C VAL A 34 15.90 -4.01 -22.71
N ALA A 35 15.20 -4.99 -22.15
CA ALA A 35 13.92 -4.77 -21.46
C ALA A 35 14.08 -3.89 -20.22
N GLY A 36 15.09 -4.15 -19.38
CA GLY A 36 15.43 -3.32 -18.21
C GLY A 36 15.79 -1.88 -18.60
N ALA A 37 16.66 -1.71 -19.61
CA ALA A 37 17.02 -0.40 -20.15
C ALA A 37 15.81 0.35 -20.72
N ARG A 38 14.92 -0.33 -21.46
CA ARG A 38 13.69 0.26 -22.02
C ARG A 38 12.71 0.67 -20.92
N ARG A 39 12.59 -0.09 -19.82
CA ARG A 39 11.81 0.27 -18.62
C ARG A 39 12.36 1.53 -17.95
N ARG A 40 13.68 1.61 -17.75
CA ARG A 40 14.36 2.79 -17.15
C ARG A 40 14.23 4.04 -18.03
N ARG A 41 14.35 3.91 -19.35
CA ARG A 41 14.16 5.03 -20.30
C ARG A 41 12.71 5.52 -20.35
N ARG A 42 11.71 4.62 -20.31
CA ARG A 42 10.29 5.01 -20.21
C ARG A 42 10.00 5.81 -18.93
N ARG A 43 10.49 5.37 -17.77
CA ARG A 43 10.34 6.14 -16.51
C ARG A 43 10.93 7.55 -16.62
N ARG A 44 12.11 7.73 -17.22
CA ARG A 44 12.72 9.06 -17.41
C ARG A 44 11.91 10.01 -18.30
N HIS A 45 11.25 9.50 -19.34
CA HIS A 45 10.43 10.34 -20.23
C HIS A 45 9.08 10.76 -19.61
N ALA A 46 8.56 10.02 -18.63
CA ALA A 46 7.31 10.36 -17.96
C ALA A 46 7.44 11.60 -17.03
N VAL A 47 8.65 11.93 -16.56
CA VAL A 47 8.91 13.02 -15.61
C VAL A 47 8.87 14.42 -16.25
N LEU A 48 8.87 14.52 -17.58
CA LEU A 48 8.93 15.79 -18.32
C LEU A 48 7.60 16.21 -18.99
N ALA A 49 6.49 15.52 -18.70
CA ALA A 49 5.21 15.71 -19.38
C ALA A 49 4.21 16.63 -18.63
N ALA A 50 4.66 17.40 -17.64
CA ALA A 50 3.80 18.17 -16.73
C ALA A 50 4.18 19.66 -16.60
N ALA A 51 4.76 20.27 -17.64
CA ALA A 51 5.13 21.70 -17.65
C ALA A 51 4.89 22.34 -19.03
N GLY A 52 4.25 23.52 -19.04
CA GLY A 52 3.72 24.19 -20.23
C GLY A 52 2.24 23.82 -20.48
N VAL A 53 1.35 24.70 -20.94
CA VAL A 53 1.49 26.02 -21.60
C VAL A 53 0.36 26.94 -21.07
N THR A 54 0.57 28.23 -20.78
CA THR A 54 0.31 29.39 -21.70
C THR A 54 1.06 30.68 -21.29
N ALA A 55 1.28 31.58 -22.26
CA ALA A 55 1.87 32.92 -22.06
C ALA A 55 1.40 33.94 -23.13
N ALA A 56 1.61 35.24 -22.86
CA ALA A 56 1.21 36.45 -23.65
C ALA A 56 -0.32 36.74 -23.66
N VAL A 57 -0.87 37.96 -23.83
CA VAL A 57 -0.48 39.23 -24.50
C VAL A 57 -1.19 40.45 -23.80
N VAL A 58 -0.81 41.76 -23.79
CA VAL A 58 0.45 42.58 -23.81
C VAL A 58 0.10 44.04 -23.36
N ALA A 59 0.82 44.59 -22.36
CA ALA A 59 1.16 46.03 -22.09
C ALA A 59 0.12 47.15 -21.77
N VAL A 60 0.69 48.32 -21.38
CA VAL A 60 0.13 49.71 -21.22
C VAL A 60 -0.63 49.98 -19.90
N SER A 61 -0.31 50.96 -19.04
CA SER A 61 0.86 51.88 -18.94
C SER A 61 0.93 52.64 -17.59
N GLY A 62 2.12 53.12 -17.20
CA GLY A 62 2.31 54.36 -16.42
C GLY A 62 2.47 54.25 -14.89
N GLY A 63 3.55 54.83 -14.34
CA GLY A 63 3.76 55.00 -12.90
C GLY A 63 5.25 55.19 -12.53
N LEU A 64 5.62 56.38 -12.04
CA LEU A 64 7.01 56.74 -11.74
C LEU A 64 7.33 56.62 -10.24
N THR A 65 8.36 55.87 -9.85
CA THR A 65 9.07 56.03 -8.55
C THR A 65 10.56 55.65 -8.68
N VAL A 66 11.38 56.08 -7.72
CA VAL A 66 12.83 56.26 -7.87
C VAL A 66 13.67 55.04 -7.46
N ILE A 67 14.76 54.81 -8.19
CA ILE A 67 15.75 53.75 -7.96
C ILE A 67 16.63 54.05 -6.74
N ARG A 68 16.82 53.05 -5.86
CA ARG A 68 18.13 52.74 -5.26
C ARG A 68 18.34 51.22 -5.19
N LEU A 69 19.33 50.75 -5.93
CA LEU A 69 19.85 49.39 -5.82
C LEU A 69 21.06 49.39 -4.89
N HIS A 70 21.07 48.48 -3.92
CA HIS A 70 22.30 47.83 -3.47
C HIS A 70 22.22 46.40 -3.96
N ALA A 71 23.32 45.90 -4.53
CA ALA A 71 23.41 44.55 -5.08
C ALA A 71 24.53 43.80 -4.37
N GLU A 72 24.20 42.64 -3.82
CA GLU A 72 25.12 41.53 -3.51
C GLU A 72 24.42 40.23 -3.96
N ASP A 73 25.20 39.24 -4.38
CA ASP A 73 24.75 38.24 -5.35
C ASP A 73 24.16 36.94 -4.76
N GLY A 74 22.93 36.63 -5.20
CA GLY A 74 22.45 35.26 -5.43
C GLY A 74 22.05 34.38 -4.23
N THR A 75 21.13 33.41 -4.39
CA THR A 75 20.22 33.13 -5.53
C THR A 75 18.99 32.35 -5.04
N ALA A 76 17.84 32.62 -5.67
CA ALA A 76 16.66 31.74 -5.73
C ALA A 76 16.06 31.21 -4.40
N VAL A 77 15.09 31.96 -3.86
CA VAL A 77 13.95 31.38 -3.12
C VAL A 77 12.68 31.79 -3.85
N MET A 78 11.77 30.84 -4.11
CA MET A 78 10.42 31.16 -4.60
C MET A 78 9.44 31.11 -3.43
N SER A 79 8.81 32.24 -3.11
CA SER A 79 7.58 32.26 -2.32
C SER A 79 6.41 32.55 -3.25
N ALA A 80 5.42 31.67 -3.23
CA ALA A 80 4.11 31.93 -3.79
C ALA A 80 3.16 32.29 -2.65
N ASP A 81 2.88 33.58 -2.53
CA ASP A 81 1.67 34.14 -1.96
C ASP A 81 1.23 35.25 -2.94
N GLY A 82 -0.04 35.54 -3.14
CA GLY A 82 -1.20 35.13 -2.35
C GLY A 82 -2.12 36.35 -2.31
N THR A 83 -3.21 36.35 -3.06
CA THR A 83 -4.08 37.52 -3.16
C THR A 83 -5.52 37.10 -3.46
N GLU A 84 -6.41 37.54 -2.60
CA GLU A 84 -7.85 37.30 -2.67
C GLU A 84 -8.48 38.08 -3.83
N SER A 85 -9.50 37.52 -4.46
CA SER A 85 -10.53 38.28 -5.21
C SER A 85 -11.76 37.39 -5.46
N SER A 86 -12.56 37.16 -4.43
CA SER A 86 -13.86 36.50 -4.57
C SER A 86 -14.89 37.51 -5.09
N VAL A 87 -15.08 37.55 -6.41
CA VAL A 87 -16.03 38.46 -7.07
C VAL A 87 -17.45 37.86 -7.04
N LYS A 88 -18.42 38.65 -6.57
CA LYS A 88 -19.81 38.26 -6.34
C LYS A 88 -20.70 38.39 -7.59
N PRO A 89 -21.45 37.33 -7.97
CA PRO A 89 -22.72 37.42 -8.70
C PRO A 89 -23.94 37.14 -7.80
N PRO A 90 -25.19 37.29 -8.27
CA PRO A 90 -26.28 37.79 -7.41
C PRO A 90 -27.16 36.75 -6.73
N GLU A 91 -27.69 37.13 -5.56
CA GLU A 91 -28.88 36.51 -4.95
C GLU A 91 -30.13 37.32 -5.29
N ASN A 92 -31.19 36.65 -5.72
CA ASN A 92 -32.49 37.25 -5.99
C ASN A 92 -33.49 36.81 -4.91
N LEU A 93 -33.75 37.69 -3.93
CA LEU A 93 -34.65 37.41 -2.81
C LEU A 93 -36.02 38.07 -3.03
N THR A 94 -37.08 37.28 -3.01
CA THR A 94 -38.47 37.76 -2.81
C THR A 94 -39.26 36.70 -2.04
N ALA A 95 -40.04 37.16 -1.07
CA ALA A 95 -40.56 36.34 0.03
C ALA A 95 -41.80 35.49 -0.31
N GLY A 96 -42.10 34.48 0.54
CA GLY A 96 -43.47 33.96 0.62
C GLY A 96 -43.73 32.69 1.45
N ARG A 97 -44.20 32.89 2.70
CA ARG A 97 -45.33 32.14 3.34
C ARG A 97 -45.13 30.70 3.87
N ALA A 98 -45.39 30.53 5.18
CA ALA A 98 -45.81 29.27 5.82
C ALA A 98 -47.36 29.16 5.86
N PRO A 99 -47.94 27.94 5.94
CA PRO A 99 -48.29 27.28 7.22
C PRO A 99 -47.76 25.81 7.29
N GLU A 100 -47.57 25.11 8.41
CA GLU A 100 -48.24 24.98 9.73
C GLU A 100 -49.20 23.77 9.83
N THR A 101 -49.01 22.92 10.86
CA THR A 101 -49.83 21.73 11.26
C THR A 101 -49.83 20.53 10.28
N SER A 102 -49.86 19.25 10.70
CA SER A 102 -50.20 18.66 12.01
C SER A 102 -49.37 17.42 12.39
N ALA A 103 -49.28 17.13 13.69
CA ALA A 103 -48.90 15.84 14.25
C ALA A 103 -50.06 15.26 15.08
N PRO A 104 -50.16 13.92 15.26
CA PRO A 104 -50.99 13.35 16.31
C PRO A 104 -50.33 12.21 17.12
N GLU A 105 -49.99 12.52 18.37
CA GLU A 105 -50.01 11.63 19.55
C GLU A 105 -50.68 12.46 20.69
N PRO A 106 -51.13 11.90 21.85
CA PRO A 106 -50.97 10.52 22.34
C PRO A 106 -52.27 9.85 22.90
N ALA A 107 -52.20 8.56 23.24
CA ALA A 107 -52.99 7.88 24.30
C ALA A 107 -52.41 6.45 24.52
N SER A 108 -51.90 6.00 25.66
CA SER A 108 -52.38 5.96 27.06
C SER A 108 -53.06 4.65 27.52
N THR A 109 -52.21 3.69 27.95
CA THR A 109 -52.30 2.99 29.25
C THR A 109 -53.25 1.77 29.44
N GLN A 110 -52.80 0.87 30.34
CA GLN A 110 -53.44 -0.32 30.95
C GLN A 110 -53.35 -1.62 30.11
N SER A 111 -52.78 -2.76 30.57
CA SER A 111 -52.55 -3.42 31.88
C SER A 111 -53.54 -4.53 32.21
N ILE A 112 -53.15 -5.79 31.97
CA ILE A 112 -53.79 -7.01 32.50
C ILE A 112 -52.70 -7.95 33.05
N GLN A 113 -53.06 -8.80 34.02
CA GLN A 113 -52.16 -9.37 35.03
C GLN A 113 -52.18 -10.92 35.04
N VAL A 114 -50.99 -11.54 35.15
CA VAL A 114 -50.65 -12.89 35.67
C VAL A 114 -51.54 -14.09 35.32
N SER A 115 -50.97 -15.10 34.65
CA SER A 115 -51.08 -16.53 35.02
C SER A 115 -50.02 -17.40 34.32
N ALA A 116 -49.61 -18.49 34.98
CA ALA A 116 -48.69 -19.56 34.54
C ALA A 116 -48.89 -20.77 35.49
N PRO A 117 -48.31 -21.98 35.30
CA PRO A 117 -47.53 -22.55 34.18
C PRO A 117 -48.30 -23.76 33.55
N PRO A 118 -47.73 -24.83 32.92
CA PRO A 118 -46.34 -25.12 32.53
C PRO A 118 -46.11 -25.67 31.09
N ASP A 119 -44.85 -26.02 30.82
CA ASP A 119 -44.35 -27.01 29.85
C ASP A 119 -44.68 -26.91 28.35
N SER A 120 -43.84 -26.15 27.62
CA SER A 120 -43.31 -26.54 26.29
C SER A 120 -42.12 -25.66 25.88
N PRO A 121 -40.92 -26.22 25.59
CA PRO A 121 -39.77 -25.45 25.11
C PRO A 121 -39.91 -25.14 23.60
N THR A 122 -40.74 -24.16 23.26
CA THR A 122 -40.92 -23.71 21.87
C THR A 122 -39.64 -23.08 21.32
N SER A 123 -39.08 -23.69 20.28
CA SER A 123 -37.85 -23.24 19.61
C SER A 123 -38.00 -21.83 19.02
N ILE A 124 -37.09 -20.93 19.38
CA ILE A 124 -36.96 -19.62 18.75
C ILE A 124 -36.36 -19.82 17.34
N PRO A 125 -36.96 -19.31 16.25
CA PRO A 125 -36.38 -19.40 14.91
C PRO A 125 -35.04 -18.68 14.83
N ARG A 126 -33.94 -19.44 14.95
CA ARG A 126 -32.58 -18.90 14.90
C ARG A 126 -32.33 -18.33 13.50
N ARG A 127 -32.20 -17.00 13.42
CA ARG A 127 -31.82 -16.26 12.20
C ARG A 127 -30.64 -16.99 11.53
N PRO A 128 -30.75 -17.45 10.28
CA PRO A 128 -29.66 -18.16 9.63
C PRO A 128 -28.40 -17.29 9.60
N SER A 129 -27.34 -17.75 10.27
CA SER A 129 -25.99 -17.26 10.01
C SER A 129 -25.70 -17.49 8.54
N ALA A 130 -25.15 -16.50 7.85
CA ALA A 130 -24.88 -16.62 6.42
C ALA A 130 -23.86 -17.75 6.17
N THR A 131 -24.34 -18.89 5.66
CA THR A 131 -23.48 -20.01 5.29
C THR A 131 -22.57 -19.58 4.15
N GLN A 132 -21.33 -19.21 4.46
CA GLN A 132 -20.28 -19.08 3.45
C GLN A 132 -20.17 -20.42 2.73
N LYS A 133 -20.45 -20.40 1.43
CA LYS A 133 -20.41 -21.59 0.57
C LYS A 133 -18.96 -22.10 0.55
N PRO A 134 -18.68 -23.37 0.90
CA PRO A 134 -17.34 -23.92 0.81
C PRO A 134 -16.80 -23.76 -0.62
N SER A 135 -15.67 -23.07 -0.77
CA SER A 135 -15.01 -22.93 -2.08
C SER A 135 -14.46 -24.31 -2.48
N THR A 136 -14.97 -24.87 -3.57
CA THR A 136 -14.66 -26.25 -4.01
C THR A 136 -13.30 -26.37 -4.72
N LEU A 137 -12.36 -25.48 -4.39
CA LEU A 137 -11.00 -25.47 -4.93
C LEU A 137 -10.03 -25.91 -3.82
N PRO A 138 -9.03 -26.76 -4.12
CA PRO A 138 -8.06 -27.20 -3.12
C PRO A 138 -7.19 -26.00 -2.69
N ALA A 139 -7.45 -25.48 -1.49
CA ALA A 139 -6.70 -24.40 -0.89
C ALA A 139 -5.32 -24.90 -0.44
N VAL A 140 -4.24 -24.27 -0.91
CA VAL A 140 -2.85 -24.67 -0.60
C VAL A 140 -2.42 -24.05 0.73
N SER A 141 -3.04 -24.52 1.81
CA SER A 141 -2.75 -24.12 3.19
C SER A 141 -1.38 -24.64 3.62
N SER A 142 -0.34 -23.86 3.34
CA SER A 142 1.04 -24.15 3.76
C SER A 142 1.72 -22.89 4.32
N GLY A 143 2.57 -23.07 5.32
CA GLY A 143 3.17 -21.97 6.09
C GLY A 143 2.20 -21.32 7.09
N PRO A 144 2.58 -20.19 7.70
CA PRO A 144 1.76 -19.48 8.68
C PRO A 144 0.62 -18.66 8.05
N LEU A 145 -0.40 -18.38 8.86
CA LEU A 145 -1.53 -17.51 8.52
C LEU A 145 -1.10 -16.03 8.50
N LEU A 146 -1.31 -15.38 7.36
CA LEU A 146 -1.38 -13.93 7.21
C LEU A 146 -2.86 -13.52 7.34
N ALA A 147 -3.19 -12.78 8.39
CA ALA A 147 -4.56 -12.36 8.68
C ALA A 147 -4.87 -11.00 8.03
N ALA A 148 -6.15 -10.66 7.94
CA ALA A 148 -6.63 -9.43 7.31
C ALA A 148 -6.23 -8.13 8.04
N ASP A 149 -5.67 -8.25 9.24
CA ASP A 149 -5.22 -7.16 10.11
C ASP A 149 -3.71 -7.23 10.42
N GLY A 150 -3.00 -8.31 10.06
CA GLY A 150 -1.55 -8.45 10.30
C GLY A 150 -1.01 -9.89 10.33
N PHE A 151 0.11 -10.09 11.01
CA PHE A 151 0.89 -11.34 11.00
C PHE A 151 1.39 -11.69 12.41
N GLY A 152 0.94 -12.81 12.96
CA GLY A 152 1.17 -13.14 14.37
C GLY A 152 0.63 -12.04 15.29
N LYS A 153 1.50 -11.44 16.10
CA LYS A 153 1.17 -10.28 16.94
C LYS A 153 1.28 -8.92 16.24
N LEU A 154 1.95 -8.84 15.09
CA LEU A 154 2.01 -7.58 14.34
C LEU A 154 0.65 -7.25 13.74
N LYS A 155 0.26 -5.98 13.82
CA LYS A 155 -0.98 -5.45 13.25
C LYS A 155 -0.68 -4.17 12.48
N LEU A 156 -1.41 -3.95 11.38
CA LEU A 156 -1.32 -2.67 10.66
C LEU A 156 -1.69 -1.51 11.61
N GLY A 157 -1.02 -0.38 11.45
CA GLY A 157 -1.14 0.79 12.32
C GLY A 157 -0.14 0.84 13.49
N MET A 158 0.50 -0.28 13.88
CA MET A 158 1.45 -0.29 15.01
C MET A 158 2.69 0.57 14.75
N SER A 159 3.01 1.48 15.67
CA SER A 159 4.28 2.21 15.68
C SER A 159 5.49 1.30 15.94
N GLU A 160 6.70 1.77 15.63
CA GLU A 160 7.97 1.06 15.90
C GLU A 160 8.13 0.62 17.37
N ALA A 161 7.64 1.44 18.31
CA ALA A 161 7.62 1.15 19.74
C ALA A 161 6.61 0.04 20.10
N GLU A 162 5.44 0.01 19.46
CA GLU A 162 4.44 -1.03 19.68
C GLU A 162 4.86 -2.36 19.05
N VAL A 163 5.47 -2.32 17.85
CA VAL A 163 6.07 -3.50 17.19
C VAL A 163 7.11 -4.14 18.10
N THR A 164 8.03 -3.36 18.66
CA THR A 164 9.06 -3.87 19.56
C THR A 164 8.48 -4.39 20.89
N ALA A 165 7.43 -3.75 21.41
CA ALA A 165 6.69 -4.24 22.59
C ALA A 165 6.00 -5.60 22.38
N GLN A 166 5.72 -6.04 21.14
CA GLN A 166 5.17 -7.38 20.85
C GLN A 166 6.20 -8.53 20.97
N ALA A 167 7.44 -8.25 21.40
CA ALA A 167 8.60 -9.14 21.33
C ALA A 167 9.00 -9.47 19.87
N VAL A 168 9.08 -8.42 19.05
CA VAL A 168 9.59 -8.46 17.68
C VAL A 168 10.75 -7.47 17.56
N ALA A 169 11.96 -7.97 17.35
CA ALA A 169 13.11 -7.14 17.04
C ALA A 169 13.02 -6.63 15.60
N LEU A 170 13.40 -5.37 15.41
CA LEU A 170 13.56 -4.74 14.11
C LEU A 170 15.06 -4.55 13.83
N SER A 171 15.50 -4.94 12.64
CA SER A 171 16.86 -4.78 12.13
C SER A 171 16.86 -4.20 10.72
N ASP A 172 18.06 -3.87 10.23
CA ASP A 172 18.32 -3.50 8.83
C ASP A 172 17.43 -2.35 8.30
N PRO A 173 17.44 -1.16 8.96
CA PRO A 173 16.56 -0.06 8.63
C PRO A 173 16.94 0.63 7.30
N GLU A 174 16.19 0.37 6.24
CA GLU A 174 16.27 1.08 4.96
C GLU A 174 15.32 2.28 4.98
N ALA A 175 15.86 3.46 5.35
CA ALA A 175 15.07 4.69 5.48
C ALA A 175 14.74 5.34 4.13
N GLY A 176 13.45 5.38 3.79
CA GLY A 176 12.90 6.21 2.72
C GLY A 176 12.46 7.60 3.20
N ALA A 177 11.72 8.33 2.36
CA ALA A 177 11.28 9.70 2.67
C ALA A 177 10.23 9.76 3.80
N SER A 178 9.11 9.04 3.64
CA SER A 178 8.01 8.95 4.62
C SER A 178 8.04 7.66 5.45
N CYS A 179 8.57 6.56 4.88
CA CYS A 179 8.55 5.22 5.47
C CYS A 179 9.94 4.60 5.55
N THR A 180 10.16 3.75 6.56
CA THR A 180 11.38 2.93 6.73
C THR A 180 11.01 1.45 6.54
N VAL A 181 11.82 0.72 5.76
CA VAL A 181 11.73 -0.75 5.67
C VAL A 181 12.63 -1.35 6.75
N TYR A 182 12.16 -2.42 7.39
CA TYR A 182 12.95 -3.19 8.36
C TYR A 182 12.82 -4.69 8.09
N LYS A 183 13.76 -5.46 8.62
CA LYS A 183 13.57 -6.89 8.92
C LYS A 183 13.00 -7.05 10.32
N ALA A 184 11.92 -7.83 10.43
CA ALA A 184 11.20 -8.11 11.66
C ALA A 184 11.32 -9.59 12.03
N GLN A 185 11.73 -9.88 13.26
CA GLN A 185 11.91 -11.25 13.76
C GLN A 185 11.73 -11.33 15.29
N GLY A 186 11.25 -12.44 15.82
CA GLY A 186 11.09 -12.64 17.26
C GLY A 186 9.89 -13.52 17.62
N SER A 187 9.67 -13.75 18.92
CA SER A 187 8.59 -14.62 19.42
C SER A 187 7.18 -14.02 19.27
N GLY A 188 7.06 -12.75 18.88
CA GLY A 188 5.80 -12.16 18.41
C GLY A 188 5.39 -12.59 17.00
N LEU A 189 6.26 -13.28 16.25
CA LEU A 189 6.05 -13.66 14.85
C LEU A 189 6.07 -15.18 14.62
N PRO A 190 5.29 -15.72 13.65
CA PRO A 190 5.39 -17.12 13.25
C PRO A 190 6.67 -17.43 12.43
N ALA A 191 7.21 -16.42 11.75
CA ALA A 191 8.42 -16.45 10.94
C ALA A 191 8.92 -15.01 10.71
N SER A 192 10.17 -14.82 10.29
CA SER A 192 10.68 -13.49 9.93
C SER A 192 9.90 -12.86 8.76
N ALA A 193 9.86 -11.54 8.73
CA ALA A 193 9.17 -10.76 7.71
C ALA A 193 9.97 -9.49 7.34
N SER A 194 9.80 -9.01 6.11
CA SER A 194 10.04 -7.60 5.80
C SER A 194 8.80 -6.78 6.17
N VAL A 195 9.01 -5.66 6.85
CA VAL A 195 7.94 -4.74 7.26
C VAL A 195 8.26 -3.32 6.82
N VAL A 196 7.22 -2.52 6.54
CA VAL A 196 7.36 -1.09 6.22
C VAL A 196 6.57 -0.28 7.23
N ILE A 197 7.23 0.64 7.91
CA ILE A 197 6.64 1.50 8.95
C ILE A 197 6.66 2.95 8.44
N SER A 198 5.48 3.56 8.36
CA SER A 198 5.26 4.98 8.15
C SER A 198 5.47 5.75 9.46
N LYS A 199 6.04 6.96 9.36
CA LYS A 199 6.13 7.88 10.50
C LYS A 199 4.79 8.48 10.90
N ALA A 200 3.81 8.50 10.00
CA ALA A 200 2.48 9.07 10.23
C ALA A 200 1.41 8.02 10.58
N VAL A 201 1.51 6.82 9.99
CA VAL A 201 0.47 5.77 10.07
C VAL A 201 0.97 4.47 10.72
N GLY A 202 2.23 4.38 11.11
CA GLY A 202 2.82 3.16 11.68
C GLY A 202 2.98 2.04 10.65
N LEU A 203 2.83 0.78 11.08
CA LEU A 203 3.04 -0.40 10.25
C LEU A 203 2.03 -0.45 9.09
N VAL A 204 2.52 -0.25 7.87
CA VAL A 204 1.69 -0.16 6.65
C VAL A 204 1.89 -1.34 5.69
N VAL A 205 2.97 -2.11 5.80
CA VAL A 205 3.19 -3.33 5.01
C VAL A 205 3.79 -4.44 5.86
N VAL A 206 3.28 -5.66 5.68
CA VAL A 206 3.90 -6.89 6.21
C VAL A 206 4.05 -7.90 5.08
N THR A 207 5.30 -8.32 4.83
CA THR A 207 5.67 -9.33 3.84
C THR A 207 6.47 -10.44 4.54
N PRO A 208 5.86 -11.58 4.88
CA PRO A 208 6.60 -12.74 5.40
C PRO A 208 7.74 -13.15 4.47
N ASP A 209 8.88 -13.53 5.05
CA ASP A 209 10.03 -14.07 4.30
C ASP A 209 9.84 -15.56 3.94
N VAL A 210 8.78 -16.17 4.45
CA VAL A 210 8.33 -17.54 4.14
C VAL A 210 7.05 -17.53 3.31
N VAL A 211 6.73 -18.66 2.68
CA VAL A 211 5.38 -18.90 2.16
C VAL A 211 4.38 -18.72 3.30
N ALA A 212 3.38 -17.87 3.11
CA ALA A 212 2.27 -17.65 4.03
C ALA A 212 0.94 -17.70 3.26
N HIS A 213 -0.13 -18.09 3.96
CA HIS A 213 -1.47 -18.22 3.38
C HIS A 213 -2.49 -17.31 4.10
N THR A 214 -3.57 -16.95 3.41
CA THR A 214 -4.69 -16.20 4.01
C THR A 214 -5.69 -17.12 4.74
N ALA A 215 -6.71 -16.54 5.39
CA ALA A 215 -7.77 -17.31 6.06
C ALA A 215 -8.57 -18.17 5.07
N GLU A 216 -8.69 -17.71 3.81
CA GLU A 216 -9.28 -18.42 2.68
C GLU A 216 -8.35 -19.53 2.12
N GLY A 217 -7.15 -19.69 2.69
CA GLY A 217 -6.17 -20.70 2.30
C GLY A 217 -5.47 -20.41 0.96
N ILE A 218 -5.47 -19.15 0.52
CA ILE A 218 -4.67 -18.71 -0.64
C ILE A 218 -3.24 -18.44 -0.15
N GLY A 219 -2.32 -19.33 -0.53
CA GLY A 219 -0.87 -19.23 -0.28
C GLY A 219 -0.07 -19.51 -1.56
N ALA A 220 1.21 -19.87 -1.41
CA ALA A 220 2.05 -20.15 -2.59
C ALA A 220 1.56 -21.37 -3.38
N GLY A 221 1.79 -21.35 -4.70
CA GLY A 221 1.26 -22.34 -5.64
C GLY A 221 -0.22 -22.15 -6.01
N ALA A 222 -0.96 -21.26 -5.35
CA ALA A 222 -2.33 -20.94 -5.77
C ALA A 222 -2.32 -20.26 -7.16
N THR A 223 -3.20 -20.69 -8.06
CA THR A 223 -3.32 -20.09 -9.39
C THR A 223 -4.03 -18.73 -9.31
N LYS A 224 -3.81 -17.87 -10.32
CA LYS A 224 -4.54 -16.59 -10.45
C LYS A 224 -6.05 -16.77 -10.31
N ASP A 225 -6.60 -17.83 -10.90
CA ASP A 225 -8.03 -18.10 -10.92
C ASP A 225 -8.54 -18.60 -9.55
N GLN A 226 -7.70 -19.29 -8.77
CA GLN A 226 -8.00 -19.59 -7.36
C GLN A 226 -8.05 -18.33 -6.51
N VAL A 227 -7.13 -17.36 -6.72
CA VAL A 227 -7.18 -16.06 -6.04
C VAL A 227 -8.47 -15.31 -6.38
N LEU A 228 -8.84 -15.23 -7.67
CA LEU A 228 -10.05 -14.54 -8.13
C LEU A 228 -11.35 -15.26 -7.69
N ALA A 229 -11.33 -16.58 -7.52
CA ALA A 229 -12.46 -17.34 -6.99
C ALA A 229 -12.65 -17.17 -5.48
N ALA A 230 -11.55 -17.02 -4.71
CA ALA A 230 -11.61 -16.70 -3.28
C ALA A 230 -11.98 -15.23 -3.02
N TYR A 231 -11.51 -14.32 -3.87
CA TYR A 231 -11.74 -12.88 -3.78
C TYR A 231 -12.35 -12.32 -5.08
N PRO A 232 -13.68 -12.41 -5.29
CA PRO A 232 -14.34 -11.98 -6.53
C PRO A 232 -14.21 -10.48 -6.86
N THR A 233 -13.79 -9.66 -5.89
CA THR A 233 -13.53 -8.22 -6.02
C THR A 233 -12.05 -7.88 -6.22
N ALA A 234 -11.17 -8.88 -6.30
CA ALA A 234 -9.74 -8.69 -6.52
C ALA A 234 -9.41 -8.25 -7.95
N LYS A 235 -8.34 -7.47 -8.07
CA LYS A 235 -7.89 -6.83 -9.31
C LYS A 235 -6.59 -7.49 -9.79
N ALA A 236 -6.51 -7.81 -11.07
CA ALA A 236 -5.27 -8.30 -11.67
C ALA A 236 -4.33 -7.12 -11.98
N GLU A 237 -3.07 -7.23 -11.59
CA GLU A 237 -2.03 -6.22 -11.80
C GLU A 237 -0.80 -6.78 -12.52
N THR A 238 0.19 -5.93 -12.80
CA THR A 238 1.40 -6.33 -13.55
C THR A 238 2.31 -7.21 -12.69
N GLY A 239 2.13 -8.53 -12.78
CA GLY A 239 2.87 -9.52 -12.01
C GLY A 239 2.18 -9.99 -10.72
N GLY A 240 0.87 -9.73 -10.56
CA GLY A 240 0.15 -10.12 -9.35
C GLY A 240 -1.36 -9.95 -9.40
N VAL A 241 -1.99 -10.16 -8.25
CA VAL A 241 -3.40 -9.89 -7.96
C VAL A 241 -3.49 -9.16 -6.62
N VAL A 242 -4.31 -8.11 -6.54
CA VAL A 242 -4.57 -7.36 -5.31
C VAL A 242 -6.01 -7.62 -4.87
N ALA A 243 -6.20 -8.13 -3.65
CA ALA A 243 -7.51 -8.45 -3.09
C ALA A 243 -7.79 -7.61 -1.82
N PRO A 244 -9.03 -7.19 -1.56
CA PRO A 244 -9.37 -6.60 -0.27
C PRO A 244 -9.22 -7.65 0.83
N ALA A 245 -8.54 -7.29 1.91
CA ALA A 245 -8.44 -8.09 3.13
C ALA A 245 -9.41 -7.58 4.20
N SER A 246 -9.52 -6.26 4.33
CA SER A 246 -10.49 -5.57 5.18
C SER A 246 -10.88 -4.22 4.55
N ALA A 247 -11.59 -3.35 5.29
CA ALA A 247 -11.87 -1.99 4.83
C ALA A 247 -10.61 -1.09 4.76
N ALA A 248 -9.57 -1.41 5.54
CA ALA A 248 -8.33 -0.62 5.64
C ALA A 248 -7.09 -1.37 5.09
N ALA A 249 -7.24 -2.61 4.62
CA ALA A 249 -6.14 -3.46 4.23
C ALA A 249 -6.43 -4.31 2.99
N GLN A 250 -5.38 -4.64 2.25
CA GLN A 250 -5.42 -5.41 1.00
C GLN A 250 -4.28 -6.44 0.97
N TYR A 251 -4.59 -7.66 0.53
CA TYR A 251 -3.59 -8.68 0.22
C TYR A 251 -3.00 -8.42 -1.17
N HIS A 252 -1.68 -8.52 -1.27
CA HIS A 252 -0.93 -8.46 -2.53
C HIS A 252 -0.33 -9.83 -2.81
N PHE A 253 -0.84 -10.49 -3.85
CA PHE A 253 -0.40 -11.81 -4.30
C PHE A 253 0.51 -11.65 -5.53
N LYS A 254 1.82 -11.84 -5.33
CA LYS A 254 2.80 -11.83 -6.42
C LYS A 254 2.76 -13.17 -7.15
N LEU A 255 2.59 -13.13 -8.47
CA LEU A 255 2.54 -14.32 -9.32
C LEU A 255 3.89 -14.59 -9.97
N GLY A 256 4.32 -15.86 -9.92
CA GLY A 256 5.36 -16.42 -10.78
C GLY A 256 4.73 -17.28 -11.88
N GLU A 257 5.52 -18.15 -12.50
CA GLU A 257 5.09 -19.01 -13.62
C GLU A 257 4.06 -20.06 -13.21
N THR A 258 4.14 -20.58 -11.98
CA THR A 258 3.33 -21.70 -11.47
C THR A 258 2.18 -21.29 -10.55
N GLY A 259 2.04 -20.00 -10.22
CA GLY A 259 1.05 -19.49 -9.26
C GLY A 259 1.61 -18.39 -8.37
N VAL A 260 0.99 -18.17 -7.21
CA VAL A 260 1.48 -17.25 -6.18
C VAL A 260 2.85 -17.71 -5.68
N VAL A 261 3.80 -16.78 -5.59
CA VAL A 261 5.16 -16.99 -5.04
C VAL A 261 5.44 -16.17 -3.79
N GLN A 262 4.62 -15.16 -3.51
CA GLN A 262 4.74 -14.31 -2.33
C GLN A 262 3.38 -13.68 -2.02
N THR A 263 3.02 -13.65 -0.74
CA THR A 263 1.80 -12.99 -0.22
C THR A 263 2.23 -11.91 0.76
N SER A 264 1.72 -10.70 0.61
CA SER A 264 1.90 -9.61 1.59
C SER A 264 0.58 -8.94 1.94
N LEU A 265 0.54 -8.26 3.08
CA LEU A 265 -0.58 -7.45 3.52
C LEU A 265 -0.13 -5.98 3.49
N MET A 266 -0.94 -5.11 2.89
CA MET A 266 -0.67 -3.67 2.81
C MET A 266 -1.88 -2.88 3.30
N SER A 267 -1.63 -1.77 4.00
CA SER A 267 -2.63 -0.75 4.28
C SER A 267 -3.13 -0.11 2.99
N VAL A 268 -4.38 0.33 2.98
CA VAL A 268 -4.94 1.15 1.89
C VAL A 268 -4.46 2.59 2.01
N ASP A 269 -4.36 3.11 3.24
CA ASP A 269 -4.09 4.52 3.55
C ASP A 269 -2.58 4.80 3.79
N GLN A 270 -1.70 4.15 3.03
CA GLN A 270 -0.23 4.30 3.18
C GLN A 270 0.31 5.55 2.47
N ASP A 271 1.20 6.28 3.14
CA ASP A 271 1.89 7.50 2.65
C ASP A 271 3.29 7.24 2.06
N CYS A 272 3.65 5.96 1.83
CA CYS A 272 4.94 5.58 1.26
C CYS A 272 5.01 5.88 -0.25
N ALA A 273 5.80 6.88 -0.63
CA ALA A 273 6.12 7.16 -2.04
C ALA A 273 7.10 6.11 -2.63
N GLY A 274 6.95 5.75 -3.91
CA GLY A 274 7.75 4.72 -4.61
C GLY A 274 7.98 4.96 -6.12
#